data_AF-A0A8H6C2B2-F1
#
_entry.id   AF-A0A8H6C2B2-F1
#
_cell.length_a   1.000
_cell.length_b   1.000
_cell.length_c   1.000
_cell.angle_alpha   90.00
_cell.angle_beta   90.00
_cell.angle_gamma   90.00
#
_symmetry.space_group_name_H-M   'P 1'
#
loop_
_entity.id
_entity.type
_entity.pdbx_description
1 polymer ?
#
loop_
_entity_poly.entity_id
_entity_poly.type
_entity_poly.pdbx_seq_one_letter_code
_entity_poly.pdbx_strand_id
1 'polypeptide(L)' 'MEISKITSPEDWEYFAKGAANILFKYTGNNDYLKRKLLRLRLLKQEEEYISTCELYDFIELRCKDYFLIKLLIFN' A
#
# COMPACT_ATOMS: atom_id res chain seq x y z
N MET A 1 4.80 1.72 14.91
CA MET A 1 4.54 0.29 15.11
C MET A 1 5.40 -0.43 14.08
N GLU A 2 6.25 -1.37 14.45
CA GLU A 2 7.11 -2.07 13.46
C GLU A 2 6.35 -3.24 12.85
N ILE A 3 6.04 -3.15 11.55
CA ILE A 3 5.34 -4.21 10.80
C ILE A 3 6.08 -5.56 10.87
N SER A 4 7.41 -5.54 10.90
CA SER A 4 8.25 -6.74 11.00
C SER A 4 8.05 -7.54 12.30
N LYS A 5 7.43 -6.96 13.33
CA LYS A 5 7.12 -7.66 14.59
C LYS A 5 5.76 -8.35 14.57
N ILE A 6 4.92 -8.06 13.58
CA ILE A 6 3.51 -8.49 13.55
C ILE A 6 3.14 -9.31 12.31
N THR A 7 4.05 -9.47 11.36
CA THR A 7 3.88 -10.29 10.16
C THR A 7 5.23 -10.75 9.61
N SER A 8 5.23 -11.83 8.84
CA SER A 8 6.36 -12.30 8.04
C SER A 8 5.96 -12.45 6.57
N PRO A 9 6.91 -12.49 5.62
CA PRO A 9 6.60 -12.58 4.19
C PRO A 9 5.67 -13.73 3.80
N GLU A 10 5.71 -14.85 4.53
CA GLU A 10 4.88 -16.03 4.29
C GLU A 10 3.39 -15.78 4.59
N ASP A 11 3.07 -14.74 5.36
CA ASP A 11 1.70 -14.32 5.62
C ASP A 11 1.05 -13.56 4.45
N TRP A 12 1.79 -13.31 3.37
CA TRP A 12 1.37 -12.48 2.26
C TRP A 12 1.30 -13.30 0.97
N GLU A 13 0.11 -13.38 0.39
CA GLU A 13 -0.12 -14.08 -0.87
C GLU A 13 -0.28 -13.06 -2.02
N TYR A 14 0.27 -13.36 -3.19
CA TYR A 14 0.07 -12.54 -4.38
C TYR A 14 -1.42 -12.30 -4.64
N PHE A 15 -1.79 -11.06 -4.92
CA PHE A 15 -3.16 -10.68 -5.24
C PHE A 15 -3.28 -10.13 -6.66
N ALA A 16 -2.51 -9.09 -6.99
CA ALA A 16 -2.57 -8.45 -8.30
C ALA A 16 -1.29 -7.65 -8.60
N LYS A 17 -1.04 -7.37 -9.87
CA LYS A 17 0.05 -6.51 -10.32
C LYS A 17 -0.46 -5.53 -11.36
N GLY A 18 -0.13 -4.25 -11.17
CA GLY A 18 -0.29 -3.19 -12.16
C GLY A 18 1.07 -2.69 -12.65
N ALA A 19 1.05 -1.63 -13.46
CA ALA A 19 2.26 -1.07 -14.06
C ALA A 19 3.25 -0.48 -13.03
N ALA A 20 2.75 0.06 -11.92
CA ALA A 20 3.57 0.74 -10.91
C ALA A 20 3.59 0.03 -9.55
N ASN A 21 2.68 -0.91 -9.30
CA ASN A 21 2.49 -1.53 -7.99
C ASN A 21 2.21 -3.01 -8.12
N ILE A 22 2.66 -3.77 -7.13
CA ILE A 22 2.22 -5.14 -6.86
C ILE A 22 1.48 -5.16 -5.52
N LEU A 23 0.41 -5.95 -5.45
CA LEU A 23 -0.45 -6.09 -4.30
C LEU A 23 -0.36 -7.52 -3.77
N PHE A 24 -0.25 -7.64 -2.45
CA PHE A 24 -0.33 -8.89 -1.72
C PHE A 24 -1.48 -8.81 -0.72
N LYS A 25 -2.26 -9.89 -0.59
CA LYS A 25 -3.31 -10.02 0.42
C LYS A 25 -2.75 -10.67 1.68
N TYR A 26 -3.14 -10.16 2.84
CA TYR A 26 -2.76 -10.79 4.10
C TYR A 26 -3.58 -12.07 4.34
N THR A 27 -2.88 -13.17 4.58
CA THR A 27 -3.44 -14.50 4.88
C THR A 27 -2.99 -15.06 6.22
N GLY A 28 -2.17 -14.33 6.98
CA GLY A 28 -1.71 -14.72 8.31
C GLY A 28 -2.76 -14.56 9.41
N ASN A 29 -2.33 -14.81 10.65
CA ASN A 29 -3.21 -14.87 11.82
C ASN A 29 -3.39 -13.53 12.58
N ASN A 30 -2.72 -12.46 12.17
CA ASN A 30 -2.83 -11.17 12.85
C ASN A 30 -4.13 -10.45 12.48
N ASP A 31 -5.01 -10.24 13.46
CA ASP A 31 -6.32 -9.60 13.23
C ASP A 31 -6.23 -8.15 12.75
N TYR A 32 -5.14 -7.42 13.07
CA TYR A 32 -4.96 -6.03 12.61
C TYR A 32 -4.75 -5.95 11.09
N LEU A 33 -4.07 -6.95 10.53
CA LEU A 33 -3.74 -7.03 9.11
C LEU A 33 -4.80 -7.80 8.31
N LYS A 34 -5.76 -8.42 8.98
CA LYS A 34 -6.86 -9.16 8.35
C LYS A 34 -7.62 -8.25 7.39
N ARG A 35 -7.86 -8.74 6.16
CA ARG A 35 -8.51 -8.00 5.07
C ARG A 35 -7.74 -6.75 4.60
N LYS A 36 -6.45 -6.62 4.93
CA LYS A 36 -5.57 -5.59 4.38
C LYS A 36 -4.83 -6.12 3.16
N LEU A 37 -4.43 -5.18 2.29
CA LEU A 37 -3.53 -5.41 1.18
C LEU A 37 -2.22 -4.69 1.45
N LEU A 38 -1.10 -5.36 1.21
CA LEU A 38 0.22 -4.76 1.15
C LEU A 38 0.47 -4.32 -0.29
N ARG A 39 0.74 -3.02 -0.48
CA ARG A 39 1.12 -2.45 -1.78
C ARG A 39 2.61 -2.17 -1.81
N LEU A 40 3.34 -2.88 -2.66
CA LEU A 40 4.73 -2.60 -2.94
C LEU A 40 4.85 -1.88 -4.28
N ARG A 41 5.65 -0.80 -4.32
CA ARG A 41 5.96 -0.10 -5.57
C ARG A 41 7.02 -0.89 -6.32
N LEU A 42 6.81 -1.06 -7.62
CA LEU A 42 7.82 -1.64 -8.50
C LEU A 42 8.92 -0.62 -8.74
N LEU A 43 10.16 -1.08 -8.80
CA LEU A 43 11.28 -0.24 -9.19
C LEU A 43 11.04 0.26 -10.62
N LYS A 44 11.08 1.57 -10.80
CA LYS A 44 11.02 2.26 -12.08
C LYS A 44 12.30 3.05 -12.29
N GLN A 45 12.56 3.49 -13.51
CA GLN A 45 13.62 4.48 -13.76
C GLN A 45 13.35 5.73 -12.92
N GLU A 46 14.39 6.42 -12.46
CA GLU A 46 14.29 7.55 -11.52
C GLU A 46 13.29 8.62 -11.99
N GLU A 47 13.26 8.90 -13.29
CA GLU A 47 12.39 9.89 -13.93
C GLU A 47 10.89 9.53 -13.83
N GLU A 48 10.55 8.25 -13.68
CA GLU A 48 9.17 7.76 -13.52
C GLU A 48 8.84 7.35 -12.08
N TYR A 49 9.80 7.48 -11.15
CA TYR A 49 9.61 7.11 -9.77
C TYR A 49 8.97 8.26 -9.00
N ILE A 50 7.76 8.00 -8.51
CA ILE A 50 7.07 8.87 -7.54
C ILE A 50 7.13 8.14 -6.20
N SER A 51 7.61 8.77 -5.14
CA SER A 51 7.67 8.13 -3.82
C SER A 51 6.28 7.90 -3.24
N THR A 52 6.21 7.03 -2.23
CA THR A 52 4.98 6.82 -1.47
C THR A 52 4.53 8.11 -0.78
N CYS A 53 5.47 8.91 -0.23
CA CYS A 53 5.19 10.19 0.42
C CYS A 53 4.59 11.20 -0.57
N GLU A 54 5.21 11.40 -1.74
CA GLU A 54 4.71 12.34 -2.75
C GLU A 54 3.31 11.97 -3.25
N LEU A 55 3.02 10.67 -3.38
CA LEU A 55 1.68 10.20 -3.73
C LEU A 55 0.66 10.56 -2.64
N TYR A 56 1.01 10.40 -1.37
CA TYR A 56 0.13 10.76 -0.27
C TYR A 56 -0.13 12.26 -0.21
N ASP A 57 0.93 13.07 -0.31
CA ASP A 57 0.83 14.52 -0.33
C ASP A 57 -0.07 14.99 -1.47
N PHE A 58 0.07 14.39 -2.66
CA PHE A 58 -0.80 14.69 -3.79
C PHE A 58 -2.27 14.35 -3.51
N ILE A 59 -2.54 13.14 -3.00
CA ILE A 59 -3.92 12.72 -2.69
C ILE A 59 -4.53 13.64 -1.62
N GLU A 60 -3.76 13.97 -0.59
CA GLU A 60 -4.19 14.81 0.51
C GLU A 60 -4.47 16.25 0.08
N LEU A 61 -3.59 16.86 -0.71
CA LEU A 61 -3.67 18.26 -1.09
C LEU A 61 -4.56 18.52 -2.30
N ARG A 62 -4.72 17.54 -3.21
CA ARG A 62 -5.38 17.75 -4.51
C ARG A 62 -6.62 16.89 -4.71
N CYS A 63 -6.74 15.75 -4.04
CA CYS A 63 -7.79 14.78 -4.33
C CYS A 63 -8.87 14.69 -3.23
N LYS A 64 -8.58 15.09 -1.98
CA LYS A 64 -9.54 15.00 -0.87
C LYS A 64 -10.90 15.64 -1.17
N ASP A 65 -10.92 16.79 -1.84
CA ASP A 65 -12.16 17.50 -2.16
C ASP A 65 -12.98 16.84 -3.28
N TYR A 66 -12.34 15.98 -4.09
CA TYR A 66 -12.97 15.29 -5.21
C TYR A 66 -13.41 13.87 -4.87
N PHE A 67 -12.80 13.23 -3.87
CA PHE A 67 -13.15 11.88 -3.44
C PHE A 67 -13.87 11.92 -2.09
N LEU A 68 -15.21 11.85 -2.12
CA LEU A 68 -16.09 11.71 -0.94
C LEU A 68 -15.86 10.42 -0.13
N ILE A 69 -14.99 9.52 -0.61
CA ILE A 69 -14.66 8.26 0.05
C ILE A 69 -13.43 8.49 0.93
N LYS A 70 -13.59 8.30 2.24
CA LYS A 70 -12.48 8.12 3.20
C LYS A 70 -11.60 6.96 2.74
N LEU A 71 -10.59 7.25 1.92
CA LEU A 71 -9.50 6.33 1.60
C LEU A 71 -8.65 6.15 2.87
N LEU A 72 -9.03 5.18 3.69
CA LEU A 72 -8.24 4.73 4.83
C LEU A 72 -7.06 3.90 4.34
N ILE A 73 -6.01 4.60 3.91
CA ILE A 73 -4.72 4.00 3.58
C ILE A 73 -3.86 4.12 4.84
N PHE A 74 -3.64 3.00 5.54
CA PHE A 74 -2.84 2.96 6.76
C PHE A 74 -1.36 2.72 6.42
N ASN A 75 -0.47 3.43 7.12
CA ASN A 75 0.99 3.31 7.12
C ASN A 75 1.41 2.34 8.24
#